data_AF-A0A0C7P1U3-F1
#
_entry.id   AF-A0A0C7P1U3-F1
#
_cell.length_a   1.000
_cell.length_b   1.000
_cell.length_c   1.000
_cell.angle_alpha   90.00
_cell.angle_beta   90.00
_cell.angle_gamma   90.00
#
_symmetry.space_group_name_H-M   'P 1'
#
loop_
_entity.id
_entity.type
_entity.pdbx_description
1 polymer ?
#
loop_
_entity_poly.entity_id
_entity_poly.type
_entity_poly.pdbx_seq_one_letter_code
_entity_poly.pdbx_strand_id
1 'polypeptide(L)'
;MKPVQKPLKDATFMSTIRWKLVNALMCDYTYGYITKSKRVSLGLEKTHYNDAFCIAGGINQQRIEPIYFEQIRRNNRSLEKFYDAKYVDIRDKSIKTGQELFCGRRTRNKNLNEENLHKYRGAKKSKGRRNIRKQRYAYQPKDIVTFESKKYSVQGVQN
;
A
#
# COMPACT_ATOMS: atom_id res chain seq x y z
N MET A 1 -18.28 -6.48 -26.96
CA MET A 1 -17.15 -6.28 -26.03
C MET A 1 -17.14 -7.44 -25.04
N LYS A 2 -16.04 -8.18 -24.90
CA LYS A 2 -15.94 -9.22 -23.86
C LYS A 2 -15.71 -8.54 -22.50
N PRO A 3 -16.43 -8.91 -21.43
CA PRO A 3 -16.24 -8.31 -20.12
C PRO A 3 -14.84 -8.65 -19.60
N VAL A 4 -14.06 -7.63 -19.24
CA VAL A 4 -12.75 -7.80 -18.62
C VAL A 4 -12.96 -8.20 -17.17
N GLN A 5 -12.67 -9.45 -16.83
CA GLN A 5 -12.75 -9.92 -15.45
C GLN A 5 -11.61 -9.31 -14.62
N LYS A 6 -11.96 -8.72 -13.46
CA LYS A 6 -10.96 -8.24 -12.51
C LYS A 6 -10.25 -9.43 -11.85
N PRO A 7 -8.93 -9.32 -11.58
CA PRO A 7 -8.20 -10.39 -10.92
C PRO A 7 -8.69 -10.58 -9.47
N LEU A 8 -9.01 -11.83 -9.09
CA LEU A 8 -9.57 -12.20 -7.79
C LEU A 8 -8.53 -12.31 -6.67
N LYS A 9 -7.59 -11.36 -6.60
CA LYS A 9 -6.44 -11.42 -5.69
C LYS A 9 -6.85 -11.56 -4.22
N ASP A 10 -7.83 -10.80 -3.80
CA ASP A 10 -8.27 -10.76 -2.39
C ASP A 10 -8.97 -12.06 -1.99
N ALA A 11 -9.82 -12.60 -2.86
CA ALA A 11 -10.52 -13.86 -2.61
C ALA A 11 -9.55 -15.05 -2.55
N THR A 12 -8.56 -15.09 -3.46
CA THR A 12 -7.51 -16.11 -3.43
C THR A 12 -6.69 -15.99 -2.14
N PHE A 13 -6.30 -14.78 -1.74
CA PHE A 13 -5.56 -14.55 -0.50
C PHE A 13 -6.31 -15.04 0.74
N MET A 14 -7.57 -14.65 0.92
CA MET A 14 -8.41 -15.09 2.05
C MET A 14 -8.55 -16.62 2.08
N SER A 15 -8.70 -17.25 0.91
CA SER A 15 -8.79 -18.72 0.80
C SER A 15 -7.48 -19.40 1.22
N THR A 16 -6.34 -18.86 0.80
CA THR A 16 -5.02 -19.40 1.19
C THR A 16 -4.73 -19.22 2.68
N ILE A 17 -5.08 -18.07 3.27
CA ILE A 17 -4.91 -17.83 4.70
C ILE A 17 -5.79 -18.76 5.51
N ARG A 18 -7.07 -18.92 5.15
CA ARG A 18 -8.00 -19.81 5.83
C ARG A 18 -7.40 -21.21 5.97
N TRP A 19 -6.93 -21.81 4.88
CA TRP A 19 -6.36 -23.16 4.92
C TRP A 19 -5.06 -23.24 5.73
N LYS A 20 -4.21 -22.20 5.66
CA LYS A 20 -3.03 -22.13 6.52
C LYS A 20 -3.39 -22.12 8.01
N LEU A 21 -4.39 -21.34 8.40
CA LEU A 21 -4.83 -21.24 9.80
C LEU A 21 -5.50 -22.52 10.29
N VAL A 22 -6.41 -23.09 9.49
CA VAL A 22 -7.08 -24.36 9.79
C VAL A 22 -6.06 -25.47 10.01
N ASN A 23 -5.07 -25.59 9.11
CA ASN A 23 -4.06 -26.64 9.23
C ASN A 23 -3.10 -26.40 10.40
N ALA A 24 -2.76 -25.15 10.71
CA ALA A 24 -1.85 -24.82 11.79
C ALA A 24 -2.48 -24.94 13.19
N LEU A 25 -3.77 -24.59 13.32
CA LEU A 25 -4.49 -24.57 14.59
C LEU A 25 -5.38 -25.80 14.79
N MET A 26 -5.53 -26.65 13.77
CA MET A 26 -6.44 -27.80 13.76
C MET A 26 -7.86 -27.45 14.20
N CYS A 27 -8.38 -26.33 13.69
CA CYS A 27 -9.68 -25.81 14.06
C CYS A 27 -10.70 -25.91 12.92
N ASP A 28 -11.99 -25.92 13.27
CA ASP A 28 -13.06 -25.82 12.29
C ASP A 28 -13.05 -24.46 11.58
N TYR A 29 -13.66 -24.44 10.39
CA TYR A 29 -13.84 -23.22 9.61
C TYR A 29 -15.32 -23.02 9.29
N THR A 30 -15.70 -21.76 9.08
CA THR A 30 -17.06 -21.38 8.74
C THR A 30 -17.13 -20.67 7.40
N TYR A 31 -18.33 -20.59 6.82
CA TYR A 31 -18.57 -19.85 5.57
C TYR A 31 -19.22 -18.49 5.84
N GLY A 32 -18.89 -17.52 4.99
CA GLY A 32 -19.36 -16.13 5.15
C GLY A 32 -20.87 -15.94 5.03
N TYR A 33 -21.60 -16.85 4.37
CA TYR A 33 -23.07 -16.76 4.31
C TYR A 33 -23.71 -17.07 5.67
N ILE A 34 -23.11 -17.98 6.45
CA ILE A 34 -23.58 -18.36 7.79
C ILE A 34 -23.37 -17.18 8.74
N THR A 35 -22.18 -16.58 8.72
CA THR A 35 -21.87 -15.42 9.56
C THR A 35 -22.74 -14.23 9.18
N LYS A 36 -22.96 -13.98 7.88
CA LYS A 36 -23.86 -12.92 7.41
C LYS A 36 -25.29 -13.10 7.93
N SER A 37 -25.82 -14.32 7.91
CA SER A 37 -27.18 -14.59 8.41
C SER A 37 -27.31 -14.27 9.90
N LYS A 38 -26.39 -14.78 10.73
CA LYS A 38 -26.35 -14.48 12.17
C LYS A 38 -26.15 -12.98 12.46
N ARG A 39 -25.30 -12.33 11.69
CA ARG A 39 -25.04 -10.89 11.83
C ARG A 39 -26.30 -10.06 11.56
N VAL A 40 -27.08 -10.43 10.53
CA VAL A 40 -28.35 -9.77 10.19
C VAL A 40 -29.41 -10.02 11.27
N SER A 41 -29.53 -11.25 11.79
CA SER A 41 -30.48 -11.55 12.87
C SER A 41 -30.17 -10.79 14.16
N LEU A 42 -28.88 -10.50 14.42
CA LEU A 42 -28.43 -9.71 15.57
C LEU A 42 -28.40 -8.19 15.31
N GLY A 43 -28.80 -7.72 14.11
CA GLY A 43 -28.82 -6.29 13.77
C GLY A 43 -27.43 -5.65 13.73
N LEU A 44 -26.36 -6.42 13.48
CA LEU A 44 -24.99 -5.95 13.55
C LEU A 44 -24.46 -5.44 12.20
N GLU A 45 -23.68 -4.38 12.22
CA GLU A 45 -22.97 -3.89 11.03
C GLU A 45 -21.85 -4.83 10.57
N LYS A 46 -21.55 -4.81 9.26
CA LYS A 46 -20.52 -5.65 8.65
C LYS A 46 -19.13 -5.14 9.04
N THR A 47 -18.51 -5.79 10.01
CA THR A 47 -17.11 -5.56 10.42
C THR A 47 -16.43 -6.89 10.75
N HIS A 48 -15.10 -6.94 10.68
CA HIS A 48 -14.34 -8.18 10.95
C HIS A 48 -14.51 -8.68 12.40
N TYR A 49 -14.57 -7.78 13.37
CA TYR A 49 -14.74 -8.15 14.78
C TYR A 49 -16.19 -8.63 15.08
N ASN A 50 -17.20 -8.07 14.40
CA ASN A 50 -18.58 -8.55 14.52
C ASN A 50 -18.76 -9.93 13.88
N ASP A 51 -18.09 -10.17 12.75
CA ASP A 51 -18.09 -11.49 12.13
C ASP A 51 -17.45 -12.53 13.07
N ALA A 52 -16.32 -12.19 13.72
CA ALA A 52 -15.69 -13.04 14.74
C ALA A 52 -16.60 -13.30 15.94
N PHE A 53 -17.29 -12.27 16.44
CA PHE A 53 -18.28 -12.40 17.52
C PHE A 53 -19.41 -13.37 17.15
N CYS A 54 -19.95 -13.28 15.92
CA CYS A 54 -20.98 -14.18 15.43
C CYS A 54 -20.47 -15.63 15.26
N ILE A 55 -19.21 -15.80 14.84
CA ILE A 55 -18.56 -17.12 14.71
C ILE A 55 -18.41 -17.77 16.09
N ALA A 56 -18.02 -17.00 17.12
CA ALA A 56 -17.89 -17.48 18.49
C ALA A 56 -19.24 -17.80 19.18
N GLY A 57 -20.38 -17.54 18.52
CA GLY A 57 -21.72 -17.75 19.10
C GLY A 57 -22.18 -16.62 20.01
N GLY A 58 -21.60 -15.42 19.87
CA GLY A 58 -22.01 -14.24 20.62
C GLY A 58 -23.44 -13.77 20.27
N ILE A 59 -24.13 -13.25 21.28
CA ILE A 59 -25.51 -12.73 21.21
C ILE A 59 -25.55 -11.35 21.89
N ASN A 60 -25.50 -11.30 23.22
CA ASN A 60 -25.65 -10.08 24.03
C ASN A 60 -24.44 -9.75 24.92
N GLN A 61 -23.32 -10.45 24.76
CA GLN A 61 -22.13 -10.22 25.59
C GLN A 61 -21.53 -8.84 25.31
N GLN A 62 -20.91 -8.26 26.33
CA GLN A 62 -20.20 -6.98 26.22
C GLN A 62 -19.06 -7.09 25.20
N ARG A 63 -18.99 -6.12 24.28
CA ARG A 63 -17.92 -6.05 23.28
C ARG A 63 -16.72 -5.30 23.83
N ILE A 64 -15.55 -5.77 23.44
CA ILE A 64 -14.26 -5.11 23.69
C ILE A 64 -13.94 -4.23 22.48
N GLU A 65 -13.23 -3.13 22.72
CA GLU A 65 -12.71 -2.26 21.67
C GLU A 65 -11.82 -3.04 20.70
N PRO A 66 -12.09 -2.97 19.38
CA PRO A 66 -11.32 -3.70 18.38
C PRO A 66 -9.92 -3.09 18.21
N ILE A 67 -8.92 -3.97 18.04
CA ILE A 67 -7.55 -3.58 17.67
C ILE A 67 -7.43 -3.63 16.15
N TYR A 68 -6.95 -2.53 15.57
CA TYR A 68 -6.73 -2.41 14.14
C TYR A 68 -5.27 -2.70 13.78
N PHE A 69 -5.07 -3.55 12.78
CA PHE A 69 -3.74 -3.85 12.22
C PHE A 69 -3.66 -3.43 10.77
N GLU A 70 -2.55 -2.77 10.41
CA GLU A 70 -2.24 -2.46 9.01
C GLU A 70 -1.28 -3.50 8.44
N GLN A 71 -1.69 -4.20 7.38
CA GLN A 71 -0.79 -5.08 6.64
C GLN A 71 -0.07 -4.30 5.54
N ILE A 72 1.19 -3.94 5.79
CA ILE A 72 2.03 -3.24 4.82
C ILE A 72 3.02 -4.21 4.18
N ARG A 73 3.34 -4.00 2.90
CA ARG A 73 4.41 -4.75 2.25
C ARG A 73 5.74 -4.45 2.92
N ARG A 74 6.45 -5.49 3.38
CA ARG A 74 7.80 -5.37 3.97
C ARG A 74 8.80 -4.66 3.05
N ASN A 75 8.75 -4.97 1.75
CA ASN A 75 9.71 -4.45 0.77
C ASN A 75 9.02 -3.79 -0.42
N ASN A 76 9.62 -2.69 -0.87
CA ASN A 76 9.32 -2.10 -2.17
C ASN A 76 9.75 -3.06 -3.29
N ARG A 77 8.92 -3.22 -4.32
CA ARG A 77 9.21 -4.10 -5.48
C ARG A 77 10.24 -3.52 -6.45
N SER A 78 10.50 -2.20 -6.39
CA SER A 78 11.48 -1.55 -7.23
C SER A 78 12.85 -1.51 -6.56
N LEU A 79 13.84 -2.12 -7.21
CA LEU A 79 15.25 -2.06 -6.82
C LEU A 79 15.93 -0.76 -7.28
N GLU A 80 15.28 0.02 -8.13
CA GLU A 80 15.81 1.27 -8.67
C GLU A 80 14.94 2.46 -8.26
N LYS A 81 15.58 3.57 -7.89
CA LYS A 81 14.94 4.89 -7.80
C LYS A 81 15.52 5.78 -8.88
N PHE A 82 14.65 6.32 -9.73
CA PHE A 82 15.01 7.37 -10.68
C PHE A 82 14.74 8.74 -10.06
N TYR A 83 15.73 9.62 -10.11
CA TYR A 83 15.60 11.02 -9.75
C TYR A 83 15.77 11.83 -11.01
N ASP A 84 14.78 12.65 -11.32
CA ASP A 84 14.80 13.43 -12.53
C ASP A 84 15.83 14.58 -12.47
N ALA A 85 16.21 15.08 -13.65
CA ALA A 85 16.97 16.31 -13.75
C ALA A 85 16.12 17.48 -13.22
N LYS A 86 16.78 18.47 -12.61
CA LYS A 86 16.13 19.69 -12.15
C LYS A 86 16.61 20.88 -12.96
N TYR A 87 15.67 21.75 -13.30
CA TYR A 87 15.88 22.96 -14.09
C TYR A 87 15.29 24.15 -13.34
N VAL A 88 15.84 25.33 -13.59
CA VAL A 88 15.20 26.58 -13.22
C VAL A 88 14.14 26.88 -14.29
N ASP A 89 12.88 27.07 -13.90
CA ASP A 89 11.84 27.53 -14.82
C ASP A 89 12.06 29.02 -15.12
N ILE A 90 12.08 29.39 -16.40
CA ILE A 90 12.38 30.77 -16.84
C ILE A 90 11.28 31.75 -16.41
N ARG A 91 10.04 31.28 -16.22
CA ARG A 91 8.89 32.14 -15.91
C ARG A 91 8.90 32.64 -14.48
N ASP A 92 9.12 31.74 -13.52
CA ASP A 92 9.01 32.03 -12.08
C ASP A 92 10.33 31.84 -11.32
N LYS A 93 11.41 31.41 -12.01
CA LYS A 93 12.74 31.10 -11.44
C LYS A 93 12.71 29.97 -10.40
N SER A 94 11.61 29.22 -10.29
CA SER A 94 11.49 28.09 -9.38
C SER A 94 12.25 26.87 -9.90
N ILE A 95 12.63 25.95 -9.00
CA ILE A 95 13.29 24.70 -9.39
C ILE A 95 12.22 23.66 -9.68
N LYS A 96 12.15 23.22 -10.94
CA LYS A 96 11.21 22.19 -11.42
C LYS A 96 11.94 20.95 -11.90
N THR A 97 11.28 19.81 -11.80
CA THR A 97 11.73 18.54 -12.34
C THR A 97 11.54 18.47 -13.85
N GLY A 98 12.28 17.60 -14.52
CA GLY A 98 12.11 17.32 -15.95
C GLY A 98 10.71 16.82 -16.31
N GLN A 99 10.05 16.11 -15.39
CA GLN A 99 8.69 15.60 -15.53
C GLN A 99 7.65 16.71 -15.45
N GLU A 100 7.87 17.73 -14.61
CA GLU A 100 7.01 18.92 -14.59
C GLU A 100 7.20 19.76 -15.84
N LEU A 101 8.43 19.94 -16.30
CA LEU A 101 8.76 20.62 -17.55
C LEU A 101 8.98 19.62 -18.68
N PHE A 102 7.96 18.81 -19.00
CA PHE A 102 8.03 17.77 -20.04
C PHE A 102 7.57 18.27 -21.42
N CYS A 103 7.75 17.46 -22.46
CA CYS A 103 7.47 17.87 -23.85
C CYS A 103 5.99 17.76 -24.26
N GLY A 104 5.06 17.52 -23.33
CA GLY A 104 3.63 17.34 -23.63
C GLY A 104 3.24 15.93 -24.09
N ARG A 105 4.20 15.13 -24.58
CA ARG A 105 3.93 13.81 -25.15
C ARG A 105 3.95 12.70 -24.09
N ARG A 106 2.79 12.11 -23.80
CA ARG A 106 2.65 10.94 -22.91
C ARG A 106 2.36 9.63 -23.65
N THR A 107 1.75 9.70 -24.82
CA THR A 107 1.36 8.51 -25.59
C THR A 107 1.84 8.59 -27.05
N ARG A 108 1.62 7.51 -27.82
CA ARG A 108 1.88 7.51 -29.26
C ARG A 108 0.82 8.28 -30.07
N ASN A 109 -0.36 8.50 -29.50
CA ASN A 109 -1.45 9.21 -30.16
C ASN A 109 -1.22 10.73 -30.07
N LYS A 110 -1.10 11.40 -31.22
CA LYS A 110 -0.84 12.84 -31.30
C LYS A 110 -1.97 13.70 -30.74
N ASN A 111 -3.21 13.22 -30.78
CA ASN A 111 -4.38 13.96 -30.31
C ASN A 111 -4.44 14.08 -28.78
N LEU A 112 -3.67 13.27 -28.05
CA LEU A 112 -3.59 13.28 -26.59
C LEU A 112 -2.32 13.97 -26.07
N ASN A 113 -1.63 14.73 -26.92
CA ASN A 113 -0.44 15.47 -26.50
C ASN A 113 -0.84 16.78 -25.81
N GLU A 114 -0.18 17.06 -24.69
CA GLU A 114 -0.26 18.33 -23.98
C GLU A 114 0.75 19.34 -24.56
N GLU A 115 0.78 20.56 -24.01
CA GLU A 115 1.73 21.59 -24.42
C GLU A 115 3.18 21.20 -24.13
N ASN A 116 4.10 21.63 -25.00
CA ASN A 116 5.53 21.45 -24.78
C ASN A 116 6.05 22.47 -23.75
N LEU A 117 6.34 22.00 -22.53
CA LEU A 117 6.89 22.81 -21.44
C LEU A 117 8.42 22.87 -21.43
N HIS A 118 9.12 22.16 -22.32
CA HIS A 118 10.59 22.25 -22.43
C HIS A 118 11.08 23.67 -22.74
N LYS A 119 10.24 24.49 -23.40
CA LYS A 119 10.54 25.90 -23.70
C LYS A 119 10.83 26.75 -22.46
N TYR A 120 10.33 26.31 -21.30
CA TYR A 120 10.53 27.01 -20.03
C TYR A 120 11.72 26.47 -19.24
N ARG A 121 12.47 25.49 -19.76
CA ARG A 121 13.69 24.98 -19.11
C ARG A 121 14.82 25.99 -19.26
N GLY A 122 15.18 26.63 -18.16
CA GLY A 122 16.38 27.44 -18.04
C GLY A 122 17.61 26.61 -17.64
N ALA A 123 18.48 27.21 -16.84
CA ALA A 123 19.70 26.57 -16.38
C ALA A 123 19.42 25.24 -15.66
N LYS A 124 20.18 24.20 -16.01
CA LYS A 124 20.10 22.88 -15.36
C LYS A 124 20.74 22.97 -13.98
N LYS A 125 19.95 22.79 -12.92
CA LYS A 125 20.41 22.82 -11.53
C LYS A 125 21.02 21.48 -11.10
N SER A 126 20.45 20.36 -11.54
CA SER A 126 21.00 19.04 -11.26
C SER A 126 20.75 18.08 -12.42
N LYS A 127 21.71 17.19 -12.68
CA LYS A 127 21.53 16.07 -13.60
C LYS A 127 20.60 15.03 -12.97
N GLY A 128 19.77 14.38 -13.80
CA GLY A 128 19.01 13.21 -13.36
C GLY A 128 19.96 12.07 -13.02
N ARG A 129 19.56 11.21 -12.08
CA ARG A 129 20.36 10.09 -11.62
C ARG A 129 19.52 8.86 -11.32
N ARG A 130 20.14 7.70 -11.47
CA ARG A 130 19.57 6.39 -11.13
C ARG A 130 20.30 5.86 -9.92
N ASN A 131 19.55 5.56 -8.85
CA ASN A 131 20.08 4.94 -7.65
C ASN A 131 19.57 3.50 -7.58
N ILE A 132 20.51 2.56 -7.70
CA ILE A 132 20.26 1.14 -7.51
C ILE A 132 20.39 0.83 -6.02
N ARG A 133 19.34 0.25 -5.44
CA ARG A 133 19.32 -0.18 -4.04
C ARG A 133 20.09 -1.49 -3.92
N LYS A 134 21.32 -1.41 -3.41
CA LYS A 134 22.18 -2.58 -3.18
C LYS A 134 22.22 -3.02 -1.72
N GLN A 135 21.93 -2.12 -0.80
CA GLN A 135 21.99 -2.38 0.64
C GLN A 135 20.62 -2.75 1.19
N ARG A 136 20.62 -3.68 2.14
CA ARG A 136 19.46 -4.04 2.95
C ARG A 136 19.78 -3.72 4.40
N TYR A 137 18.98 -2.84 5.00
CA TYR A 137 19.09 -2.55 6.43
C TYR A 137 18.57 -3.73 7.25
N ALA A 138 19.25 -4.04 8.35
CA ALA A 138 18.84 -5.10 9.28
C ALA A 138 17.49 -4.75 9.95
N TYR A 139 17.31 -3.47 10.31
CA TYR A 139 16.09 -2.95 10.90
C TYR A 139 15.23 -2.24 9.85
N GLN A 140 13.93 -2.52 9.86
CA GLN A 140 12.93 -1.89 8.99
C GLN A 140 12.11 -0.86 9.78
N PRO A 141 11.53 0.15 9.10
CA PRO A 141 10.60 1.07 9.76
C PRO A 141 9.46 0.31 10.45
N LYS A 142 9.09 0.75 11.65
CA LYS A 142 8.11 0.13 12.57
C LYS A 142 8.56 -1.16 13.26
N ASP A 143 9.78 -1.65 13.03
CA ASP A 143 10.33 -2.73 13.85
C ASP A 143 10.49 -2.27 15.32
N ILE A 144 10.30 -3.19 16.26
CA ILE A 144 10.49 -2.93 17.69
C ILE A 144 11.87 -3.47 18.09
N VAL A 145 12.74 -2.57 18.55
CA VAL A 145 14.08 -2.91 19.03
C VAL A 145 14.22 -2.56 20.50
N THR A 146 15.02 -3.33 21.23
CA THR A 146 15.37 -3.05 22.63
C THR A 146 16.76 -2.41 22.68
N PHE A 147 16.83 -1.20 23.24
CA PHE A 147 18.07 -0.46 23.47
C PHE A 147 18.07 0.01 24.91
N GLU A 148 19.12 -0.29 25.67
CA GLU A 148 19.22 0.05 27.10
C GLU A 148 17.97 -0.34 27.92
N SER A 149 17.47 -1.57 27.71
CA SER A 149 16.28 -2.12 28.38
C SER A 149 14.95 -1.38 28.09
N LYS A 150 14.95 -0.41 27.16
CA LYS A 150 13.75 0.29 26.69
C LYS A 150 13.41 -0.15 25.26
N LYS A 151 12.10 -0.28 24.98
CA LYS A 151 11.59 -0.62 23.65
C LYS A 151 11.44 0.65 22.82
N TYR A 152 11.98 0.63 21.61
CA TYR A 152 11.89 1.73 20.64
C TYR A 152 11.31 1.22 19.32
N SER A 153 10.57 2.07 18.62
CA SER A 153 10.15 1.83 17.24
C SER A 153 11.16 2.44 16.27
N VAL A 154 11.58 1.64 15.29
CA VAL A 154 12.53 2.08 14.25
C VAL A 154 11.81 3.01 13.29
N GLN A 155 12.26 4.25 13.15
CA GLN A 155 11.69 5.22 12.20
C GLN A 155 12.15 4.96 10.75
N GLY A 156 13.30 4.31 10.59
CA GLY A 156 13.97 4.12 9.30
C GLY A 156 14.97 5.21 8.98
N VAL A 157 15.48 5.20 7.75
CA VAL A 157 16.45 6.20 7.26
C VAL A 157 15.68 7.40 6.72
N GLN A 158 15.87 8.57 7.34
CA GLN A 158 15.45 9.86 6.76
C GLN A 158 16.37 10.17 5.58
N ASN A 159 15.78 10.43 4.43
CA ASN A 159 16.47 10.80 3.18
C ASN A 159 16.28 12.28 2.88
#